data_AF-A0A5C5VBY0-F1
#
_entry.id   AF-A0A5C5VBY0-F1
#
_cell.length_a   1.000
_cell.length_b   1.000
_cell.length_c   1.000
_cell.angle_alpha   90.00
_cell.angle_beta   90.00
_cell.angle_gamma   90.00
#
_symmetry.space_group_name_H-M   'P 1'
#
loop_
_entity.id
_entity.type
_entity.pdbx_description
1 polymer ?
#
loop_
_entity_poly.entity_id
_entity_poly.type
_entity_poly.pdbx_seq_one_letter_code
_entity_poly.pdbx_strand_id
1 'polypeptide(L)'
;MTSYGFIRATACLLGLAAAVSPHDLLAHGGGGDIALFSTNGQADVGFAILDDDDDQQLVFDPNENVFSSVLLPQATNPVVPWDFGSPEPGFDADEGTLPASAEITVNLLQLSYWDGAGAVSFSTPAGVNGGVAPQPMQSFPDGGFHSHPLFGVEGATTPAAGVYVGKLTISVDGLTDSDPYYMVSLIADGVTGIADPDLQVEAAEAIGELVRNYASDPIGAPAPVYGGVDYTYYANAVEHVRDLAAVPAPGAVALAAWAAPVLLRRRRRG
;
A
#
# COMPACT_ATOMS: atom_id res chain seq x y z
N MET A 1 60.71 -22.24 -36.10
CA MET A 1 59.44 -22.81 -36.60
C MET A 1 58.59 -23.19 -35.39
N THR A 2 57.39 -22.58 -35.29
CA THR A 2 56.12 -23.09 -34.66
C THR A 2 56.16 -23.70 -33.25
N SER A 3 55.29 -23.43 -32.27
CA SER A 3 54.02 -22.70 -32.18
C SER A 3 53.58 -22.62 -30.69
N TYR A 4 52.90 -21.52 -30.34
CA TYR A 4 51.75 -21.31 -29.42
C TYR A 4 51.43 -22.24 -28.24
N GLY A 5 51.04 -21.61 -27.11
CA GLY A 5 50.24 -22.27 -26.07
C GLY A 5 49.92 -21.46 -24.79
N PHE A 6 49.53 -20.19 -24.87
CA PHE A 6 48.99 -19.45 -23.71
C PHE A 6 47.52 -19.83 -23.47
N ILE A 7 47.24 -20.64 -22.44
CA ILE A 7 45.87 -20.88 -21.96
C ILE A 7 45.55 -19.83 -20.89
N ARG A 8 44.59 -18.95 -21.20
CA ARG A 8 44.01 -17.97 -20.28
C ARG A 8 43.01 -18.66 -19.37
N ALA A 9 43.28 -18.67 -18.06
CA ALA A 9 42.25 -18.97 -17.06
C ALA A 9 41.23 -17.83 -17.03
N THR A 10 40.01 -18.13 -17.44
CA THR A 10 38.85 -17.23 -17.31
C THR A 10 38.31 -17.44 -15.91
N ALA A 11 38.49 -16.45 -15.03
CA ALA A 11 37.84 -16.43 -13.73
C ALA A 11 36.35 -16.07 -13.95
N CYS A 12 35.47 -17.04 -13.73
CA CYS A 12 34.04 -16.80 -13.55
C CYS A 12 33.85 -16.04 -12.24
N LEU A 13 33.51 -14.75 -12.30
CA LEU A 13 32.85 -14.08 -11.20
C LEU A 13 31.37 -14.52 -11.20
N LEU A 14 31.08 -15.56 -10.43
CA LEU A 14 29.74 -15.84 -9.91
C LEU A 14 29.47 -14.82 -8.80
N GLY A 15 28.87 -13.69 -9.17
CA GLY A 15 28.23 -12.82 -8.20
C GLY A 15 26.94 -13.50 -7.74
N LEU A 16 26.94 -14.03 -6.53
CA LEU A 16 25.73 -14.38 -5.80
C LEU A 16 24.91 -13.09 -5.67
N ALA A 17 23.84 -12.95 -6.45
CA ALA A 17 22.74 -12.08 -6.05
C ALA A 17 22.16 -12.73 -4.79
N ALA A 18 22.36 -12.11 -3.64
CA ALA A 18 21.63 -12.48 -2.44
C ALA A 18 20.14 -12.31 -2.79
N ALA A 19 19.42 -13.43 -2.83
CA ALA A 19 17.97 -13.40 -2.89
C ALA A 19 17.52 -12.61 -1.66
N VAL A 20 16.89 -11.45 -1.89
CA VAL A 20 16.11 -10.79 -0.86
C VAL A 20 15.08 -11.84 -0.42
N SER A 21 15.08 -12.18 0.86
CA SER A 21 14.11 -13.12 1.41
C SER A 21 12.71 -12.64 1.03
N PRO A 22 11.76 -13.55 0.71
CA PRO A 22 10.37 -13.16 0.63
C PRO A 22 10.03 -12.47 1.95
N HIS A 23 9.69 -11.18 1.88
CA HIS A 23 9.11 -10.49 3.01
C HIS A 23 7.84 -11.27 3.34
N ASP A 24 7.75 -11.80 4.56
CA ASP A 24 6.48 -12.35 5.03
C ASP A 24 5.48 -11.19 4.92
N LEU A 25 4.56 -11.29 3.94
CA LEU A 25 3.56 -10.27 3.68
C LEU A 25 2.56 -10.32 4.83
N LEU A 26 2.89 -9.58 5.88
CA LEU A 26 2.03 -9.32 7.01
C LEU A 26 1.14 -8.15 6.61
N ALA A 27 0.07 -8.41 5.89
CA ALA A 27 -1.07 -7.50 5.81
C ALA A 27 -2.23 -8.18 6.52
N HIS A 28 -3.13 -7.41 7.20
CA HIS A 28 -4.46 -7.84 7.68
C HIS A 28 -5.57 -7.43 6.71
N GLY A 29 -6.69 -8.16 6.74
CA GLY A 29 -7.70 -8.15 5.68
C GLY A 29 -8.88 -7.30 6.03
N GLY A 30 -8.56 -6.07 6.38
CA GLY A 30 -9.36 -5.21 7.24
C GLY A 30 -8.70 -5.01 8.61
N GLY A 31 -7.39 -4.85 8.77
CA GLY A 31 -6.39 -4.24 7.88
C GLY A 31 -5.02 -4.09 8.55
N GLY A 32 -4.99 -3.94 9.89
CA GLY A 32 -3.83 -3.43 10.61
C GLY A 32 -3.68 -1.93 10.35
N ASP A 33 -3.26 -1.18 11.36
CA ASP A 33 -3.19 0.27 11.25
C ASP A 33 -1.96 0.72 10.46
N ILE A 34 -2.08 1.89 9.84
CA ILE A 34 -0.96 2.60 9.24
C ILE A 34 -0.14 3.19 10.39
N ALA A 35 1.06 2.66 10.60
CA ALA A 35 2.00 3.17 11.58
C ALA A 35 2.54 4.54 11.15
N LEU A 36 2.54 5.52 12.05
CA LEU A 36 3.13 6.85 11.89
C LEU A 36 4.30 7.04 12.85
N PHE A 37 5.41 7.57 12.36
CA PHE A 37 6.59 7.82 13.18
C PHE A 37 7.49 8.90 12.57
N SER A 38 8.48 9.35 13.33
CA SER A 38 9.48 10.31 12.88
C SER A 38 10.82 9.64 12.62
N THR A 39 11.29 9.70 11.38
CA THR A 39 12.63 9.23 10.99
C THR A 39 13.46 10.41 10.49
N ASN A 40 14.53 10.76 11.20
CA ASN A 40 15.47 11.82 10.78
C ASN A 40 14.81 13.18 10.46
N GLY A 41 13.74 13.54 11.15
CA GLY A 41 13.01 14.79 10.93
C GLY A 41 12.01 14.74 9.75
N GLN A 42 11.69 13.55 9.26
CA GLN A 42 10.65 13.28 8.28
C GLN A 42 9.52 12.46 8.94
N ALA A 43 8.27 12.73 8.57
CA ALA A 43 7.16 11.85 8.87
C ALA A 43 7.30 10.59 8.03
N ASP A 44 7.08 9.43 8.62
CA ASP A 44 7.31 8.16 7.95
C ASP A 44 6.11 7.24 8.20
N VAL A 45 5.88 6.32 7.26
CA VAL A 45 4.70 5.46 7.22
C VAL A 45 5.13 4.01 7.07
N GLY A 46 4.43 3.14 7.76
CA GLY A 46 4.66 1.70 7.66
C GLY A 46 3.44 0.92 8.09
N PHE A 47 3.60 -0.38 8.18
CA PHE A 47 2.58 -1.26 8.73
C PHE A 47 2.78 -1.46 10.23
N ALA A 48 1.71 -1.28 11.03
CA ALA A 48 1.65 -1.69 12.43
C ALA A 48 0.77 -2.94 12.58
N ILE A 49 1.31 -3.97 13.23
CA ILE A 49 0.49 -4.97 13.92
C ILE A 49 0.37 -4.50 15.35
N LEU A 50 -0.83 -4.14 15.77
CA LEU A 50 -1.15 -3.93 17.17
C LEU A 50 -1.39 -5.29 17.85
N ASP A 51 -1.16 -5.36 19.16
CA ASP A 51 -1.70 -6.47 19.95
C ASP A 51 -3.23 -6.39 20.03
N ASP A 52 -3.88 -7.47 20.47
CA ASP A 52 -5.35 -7.57 20.53
C ASP A 52 -6.03 -6.47 21.39
N ASP A 53 -5.25 -5.64 22.11
CA ASP A 53 -5.71 -4.56 22.98
C ASP A 53 -5.29 -3.15 22.47
N ASP A 54 -4.77 -3.02 21.23
CA ASP A 54 -4.32 -1.76 20.60
C ASP A 54 -3.24 -0.98 21.38
N ASP A 55 -2.63 -1.58 22.40
CA ASP A 55 -1.74 -0.91 23.36
C ASP A 55 -0.26 -1.11 23.03
N GLN A 56 0.09 -2.10 22.18
CA GLN A 56 1.48 -2.36 21.77
C GLN A 56 1.62 -2.68 20.29
N GLN A 57 2.48 -1.94 19.59
CA GLN A 57 2.96 -2.32 18.26
C GLN A 57 3.85 -3.58 18.37
N LEU A 58 3.28 -4.75 18.04
CA LEU A 58 3.96 -6.05 18.06
C LEU A 58 4.94 -6.20 16.90
N VAL A 59 4.59 -5.67 15.73
CA VAL A 59 5.42 -5.74 14.52
C VAL A 59 5.28 -4.43 13.76
N PHE A 60 6.43 -3.89 13.37
CA PHE A 60 6.54 -2.71 12.54
C PHE A 60 7.30 -3.05 11.26
N ASP A 61 6.70 -2.83 10.09
CA ASP A 61 7.38 -2.90 8.79
C ASP A 61 7.42 -1.50 8.12
N PRO A 62 8.58 -0.81 8.13
CA PRO A 62 8.73 0.49 7.49
C PRO A 62 8.71 0.42 5.96
N ASN A 63 8.71 -0.78 5.37
CA ASN A 63 8.77 -0.93 3.92
C ASN A 63 7.40 -1.14 3.29
N GLU A 64 6.35 -1.37 4.10
CA GLU A 64 4.98 -1.45 3.59
C GLU A 64 4.44 -0.04 3.36
N ASN A 65 4.04 0.23 2.13
CA ASN A 65 3.51 1.51 1.70
C ASN A 65 2.27 1.35 0.81
N VAL A 66 1.69 0.15 0.76
CA VAL A 66 0.45 -0.16 0.05
C VAL A 66 -0.54 -0.79 1.01
N PHE A 67 -1.60 -0.05 1.31
CA PHE A 67 -2.67 -0.47 2.18
C PHE A 67 -3.94 -0.73 1.36
N SER A 68 -4.85 -1.54 1.90
CA SER A 68 -6.06 -1.95 1.19
C SER A 68 -7.31 -1.79 2.06
N SER A 69 -8.42 -1.36 1.46
CA SER A 69 -9.71 -1.19 2.15
C SER A 69 -10.90 -1.59 1.29
N VAL A 70 -12.02 -1.97 1.91
CA VAL A 70 -13.31 -2.19 1.22
C VAL A 70 -14.26 -1.09 1.69
N LEU A 71 -14.70 -0.24 0.77
CA LEU A 71 -15.50 0.94 1.12
C LEU A 71 -16.98 0.58 1.26
N LEU A 72 -17.59 1.10 2.32
CA LEU A 72 -18.99 0.91 2.67
C LEU A 72 -19.81 2.17 2.35
N PRO A 73 -21.09 2.04 1.97
CA PRO A 73 -21.98 3.19 1.80
C PRO A 73 -22.00 4.06 3.06
N GLN A 74 -21.90 5.37 2.88
CA GLN A 74 -21.95 6.34 3.97
C GLN A 74 -23.29 7.07 3.99
N ALA A 75 -23.80 7.33 5.20
CA ALA A 75 -24.95 8.21 5.36
C ALA A 75 -24.51 9.65 5.01
N THR A 76 -25.21 10.27 4.06
CA THR A 76 -24.91 11.64 3.64
C THR A 76 -24.96 12.57 4.85
N ASN A 77 -23.83 13.16 5.22
CA ASN A 77 -23.77 14.16 6.27
C ASN A 77 -22.85 15.32 5.85
N PRO A 78 -23.10 16.55 6.31
CA PRO A 78 -22.39 17.74 5.82
C PRO A 78 -20.92 17.83 6.25
N VAL A 79 -20.46 16.93 7.12
CA VAL A 79 -19.09 16.90 7.66
C VAL A 79 -18.24 15.87 6.92
N VAL A 80 -18.84 14.76 6.51
CA VAL A 80 -18.20 13.66 5.78
C VAL A 80 -18.89 13.57 4.42
N PRO A 81 -18.35 14.22 3.38
CA PRO A 81 -19.01 14.29 2.08
C PRO A 81 -18.87 13.01 1.25
N TRP A 82 -18.45 11.90 1.84
CA TRP A 82 -18.22 10.64 1.12
C TRP A 82 -19.52 9.91 0.81
N ASP A 83 -19.60 9.35 -0.40
CA ASP A 83 -20.65 8.39 -0.77
C ASP A 83 -20.29 6.99 -0.25
N PHE A 84 -18.99 6.66 -0.28
CA PHE A 84 -18.43 5.41 0.24
C PHE A 84 -17.20 5.68 1.09
N GLY A 85 -17.04 4.96 2.19
CA GLY A 85 -15.86 5.04 3.03
C GLY A 85 -15.67 3.84 3.95
N SER A 86 -14.46 3.73 4.51
CA SER A 86 -14.08 2.71 5.48
C SER A 86 -13.34 3.38 6.66
N PRO A 87 -13.61 2.99 7.92
CA PRO A 87 -12.78 3.39 9.05
C PRO A 87 -11.43 2.65 9.07
N GLU A 88 -11.30 1.58 8.28
CA GLU A 88 -10.09 0.76 8.20
C GLU A 88 -9.35 0.90 6.86
N PRO A 89 -8.00 0.85 6.87
CA PRO A 89 -7.15 0.79 8.07
C PRO A 89 -7.16 2.10 8.88
N GLY A 90 -6.96 2.02 10.19
CA GLY A 90 -6.71 3.17 11.05
C GLY A 90 -5.27 3.71 10.93
N PHE A 91 -4.91 4.62 11.81
CA PHE A 91 -3.56 5.13 12.00
C PHE A 91 -3.15 5.00 13.46
N ASP A 92 -1.89 4.62 13.67
CA ASP A 92 -1.35 4.41 15.01
C ASP A 92 0.09 4.94 15.14
N ALA A 93 0.48 5.39 16.32
CA ALA A 93 1.84 5.78 16.67
C ALA A 93 2.11 5.54 18.17
N ASP A 94 3.22 4.86 18.47
CA ASP A 94 3.69 4.70 19.85
C ASP A 94 4.08 6.04 20.50
N GLU A 95 4.04 6.09 21.83
CA GLU A 95 4.52 7.23 22.62
C GLU A 95 5.94 7.67 22.21
N GLY A 96 6.14 8.97 22.03
CA GLY A 96 7.43 9.57 21.70
C GLY A 96 7.89 9.41 20.25
N THR A 97 7.10 8.79 19.38
CA THR A 97 7.44 8.62 17.95
C THR A 97 7.14 9.86 17.12
N LEU A 98 6.12 10.64 17.49
CA LEU A 98 5.76 11.90 16.85
C LEU A 98 6.06 13.10 17.77
N PRO A 99 6.22 14.33 17.23
CA PRO A 99 6.27 15.53 18.05
C PRO A 99 4.96 15.68 18.84
N ALA A 100 5.05 16.07 20.11
CA ALA A 100 3.90 16.21 20.99
C ALA A 100 2.90 17.25 20.48
N SER A 101 1.61 16.90 20.47
CA SER A 101 0.52 17.79 20.05
C SER A 101 0.70 18.36 18.63
N ALA A 102 1.36 17.63 17.74
CA ALA A 102 1.54 18.01 16.35
C ALA A 102 0.25 17.78 15.54
N GLU A 103 -0.12 18.75 14.70
CA GLU A 103 -1.17 18.56 13.69
C GLU A 103 -0.71 17.54 12.65
N ILE A 104 -1.62 16.64 12.27
CA ILE A 104 -1.40 15.59 11.28
C ILE A 104 -2.38 15.79 10.13
N THR A 105 -1.88 15.83 8.90
CA THR A 105 -2.69 15.97 7.69
C THR A 105 -2.37 14.85 6.71
N VAL A 106 -3.40 14.20 6.17
CA VAL A 106 -3.26 13.27 5.06
C VAL A 106 -3.57 13.99 3.75
N ASN A 107 -2.63 13.97 2.82
CA ASN A 107 -2.70 14.68 1.56
C ASN A 107 -2.92 13.71 0.41
N LEU A 108 -4.01 13.86 -0.36
CA LEU A 108 -4.19 13.13 -1.60
C LEU A 108 -3.40 13.81 -2.74
N LEU A 109 -2.45 13.08 -3.32
CA LEU A 109 -1.68 13.54 -4.47
C LEU A 109 -2.35 13.17 -5.80
N GLN A 110 -2.90 11.96 -5.88
CA GLN A 110 -3.51 11.44 -7.10
C GLN A 110 -4.56 10.38 -6.77
N LEU A 111 -5.68 10.41 -7.50
CA LEU A 111 -6.67 9.33 -7.50
C LEU A 111 -6.72 8.65 -8.87
N SER A 112 -6.75 7.33 -8.87
CA SER A 112 -6.88 6.49 -10.07
C SER A 112 -7.96 5.43 -9.87
N TYR A 113 -8.48 4.87 -10.97
CA TYR A 113 -9.59 3.91 -10.99
C TYR A 113 -9.40 2.84 -12.05
N TRP A 114 -9.80 1.62 -11.74
CA TRP A 114 -9.93 0.48 -12.64
C TRP A 114 -11.21 -0.30 -12.33
N ASP A 115 -11.94 -0.72 -13.36
CA ASP A 115 -13.23 -1.41 -13.24
C ASP A 115 -13.11 -2.90 -12.92
N GLY A 116 -11.89 -3.42 -12.74
CA GLY A 116 -11.64 -4.84 -12.49
C GLY A 116 -11.66 -5.72 -13.74
N ALA A 117 -11.91 -5.16 -14.93
CA ALA A 117 -11.98 -5.91 -16.16
C ALA A 117 -10.62 -5.99 -16.89
N GLY A 118 -10.27 -7.18 -17.37
CA GLY A 118 -9.08 -7.39 -18.19
C GLY A 118 -7.77 -7.29 -17.40
N ALA A 119 -6.73 -6.75 -18.03
CA ALA A 119 -5.46 -6.50 -17.36
C ALA A 119 -5.56 -5.24 -16.48
N VAL A 120 -4.86 -5.23 -15.33
CA VAL A 120 -4.82 -4.09 -14.42
C VAL A 120 -4.36 -2.84 -15.18
N SER A 121 -5.23 -1.83 -15.24
CA SER A 121 -4.98 -0.59 -15.98
C SER A 121 -5.74 0.57 -15.33
N PHE A 122 -5.04 1.31 -14.48
CA PHE A 122 -5.61 2.46 -13.80
C PHE A 122 -5.71 3.70 -14.71
N SER A 123 -6.80 4.45 -14.56
CA SER A 123 -7.08 5.71 -15.26
C SER A 123 -7.59 6.77 -14.28
N THR A 124 -7.60 8.05 -14.66
CA THR A 124 -8.18 9.10 -13.81
C THR A 124 -9.71 8.94 -13.76
N PRO A 125 -10.33 8.82 -12.58
CA PRO A 125 -11.77 8.73 -12.48
C PRO A 125 -12.44 10.06 -12.85
N ALA A 126 -13.59 9.98 -13.52
CA ALA A 126 -14.34 11.16 -13.93
C ALA A 126 -15.41 11.51 -12.89
N GLY A 127 -15.43 12.77 -12.42
CA GLY A 127 -16.49 13.27 -11.54
C GLY A 127 -16.49 12.66 -10.13
N VAL A 128 -15.40 12.00 -9.75
CA VAL A 128 -15.17 11.41 -8.43
C VAL A 128 -13.94 12.08 -7.81
N ASN A 129 -14.09 12.53 -6.59
CA ASN A 129 -13.02 12.94 -5.70
C ASN A 129 -12.75 11.81 -4.70
N GLY A 130 -11.53 11.73 -4.22
CA GLY A 130 -11.17 10.81 -3.14
C GLY A 130 -10.44 11.58 -2.06
N GLY A 131 -10.18 10.92 -0.95
CA GLY A 131 -9.36 11.49 0.11
C GLY A 131 -9.70 10.92 1.47
N VAL A 132 -9.40 11.71 2.49
CA VAL A 132 -9.69 11.41 3.88
C VAL A 132 -10.74 12.39 4.37
N ALA A 133 -11.73 11.92 5.11
CA ALA A 133 -12.76 12.79 5.69
C ALA A 133 -12.07 13.85 6.56
N PRO A 134 -12.52 15.11 6.53
CA PRO A 134 -11.95 16.15 7.38
C PRO A 134 -12.21 15.80 8.84
N GLN A 135 -11.21 15.20 9.47
CA GLN A 135 -11.11 14.98 10.90
C GLN A 135 -9.83 15.68 11.36
N PRO A 136 -9.89 16.58 12.35
CA PRO A 136 -8.67 17.11 12.94
C PRO A 136 -7.90 15.94 13.56
N MET A 137 -6.72 15.64 13.03
CA MET A 137 -5.81 14.64 13.59
C MET A 137 -4.67 15.36 14.30
N GLN A 138 -4.38 14.93 15.51
CA GLN A 138 -3.34 15.50 16.34
C GLN A 138 -2.73 14.41 17.20
N SER A 139 -1.40 14.37 17.31
CA SER A 139 -0.74 13.49 18.26
C SER A 139 -1.05 13.89 19.71
N PHE A 140 -0.98 12.94 20.61
CA PHE A 140 -1.12 13.15 22.05
C PHE A 140 0.07 13.95 22.61
N PRO A 141 -0.04 14.49 23.85
CA PRO A 141 1.04 15.24 24.49
C PRO A 141 2.33 14.46 24.73
N ASP A 142 2.28 13.13 24.71
CA ASP A 142 3.43 12.23 24.80
C ASP A 142 4.00 11.86 23.42
N GLY A 143 3.35 12.26 22.33
CA GLY A 143 3.75 11.93 20.96
C GLY A 143 3.17 10.64 20.41
N GLY A 144 2.30 9.93 21.15
CA GLY A 144 1.49 8.83 20.60
C GLY A 144 0.34 9.34 19.73
N PHE A 145 -0.32 8.45 18.99
CA PHE A 145 -1.48 8.79 18.15
C PHE A 145 -2.31 7.55 17.85
N HIS A 146 -3.63 7.68 17.84
CA HIS A 146 -4.54 6.63 17.38
C HIS A 146 -5.79 7.27 16.76
N SER A 147 -6.13 6.91 15.52
CA SER A 147 -7.27 7.49 14.81
C SER A 147 -7.77 6.61 13.66
N HIS A 148 -9.09 6.54 13.49
CA HIS A 148 -9.75 5.87 12.37
C HIS A 148 -10.48 6.89 11.48
N PRO A 149 -9.75 7.76 10.76
CA PRO A 149 -10.39 8.68 9.84
C PRO A 149 -10.98 7.92 8.66
N LEU A 150 -12.12 8.38 8.15
CA LEU A 150 -12.75 7.72 7.01
C LEU A 150 -11.97 8.01 5.72
N PHE A 151 -11.43 6.96 5.12
CA PHE A 151 -10.98 6.99 3.72
C PHE A 151 -12.19 6.81 2.82
N GLY A 152 -12.32 7.63 1.79
CA GLY A 152 -13.51 7.56 0.96
C GLY A 152 -13.40 8.18 -0.42
N VAL A 153 -14.48 8.00 -1.16
CA VAL A 153 -14.73 8.61 -2.46
C VAL A 153 -16.09 9.30 -2.48
N GLU A 154 -16.15 10.46 -3.11
CA GLU A 154 -17.33 11.31 -3.29
C GLU A 154 -17.48 11.57 -4.78
N GLY A 155 -18.70 11.54 -5.31
CA GLY A 155 -18.93 11.90 -6.71
C GLY A 155 -20.27 12.56 -6.96
N ALA A 156 -20.38 13.21 -8.11
CA ALA A 156 -21.63 13.82 -8.55
C ALA A 156 -22.64 12.73 -8.97
N THR A 157 -23.30 12.11 -7.98
CA THR A 157 -24.46 11.19 -7.98
C THR A 157 -24.23 9.74 -7.49
N THR A 158 -23.20 8.97 -7.90
CA THR A 158 -22.74 7.72 -7.25
C THR A 158 -21.40 7.24 -7.86
N PRO A 159 -20.33 7.00 -7.09
CA PRO A 159 -19.09 6.35 -7.58
C PRO A 159 -19.33 4.95 -8.19
N ALA A 160 -18.51 4.55 -9.17
CA ALA A 160 -18.64 3.26 -9.83
C ALA A 160 -18.01 2.13 -9.00
N ALA A 161 -18.57 0.92 -9.06
CA ALA A 161 -17.93 -0.26 -8.50
C ALA A 161 -16.60 -0.56 -9.23
N GLY A 162 -15.58 -0.95 -8.47
CA GLY A 162 -14.23 -1.18 -8.97
C GLY A 162 -13.16 -0.87 -7.94
N VAL A 163 -11.91 -0.80 -8.41
CA VAL A 163 -10.74 -0.53 -7.58
C VAL A 163 -10.28 0.91 -7.78
N TYR A 164 -10.19 1.64 -6.68
CA TYR A 164 -9.64 2.99 -6.60
C TYR A 164 -8.25 2.94 -5.98
N VAL A 165 -7.34 3.78 -6.46
CA VAL A 165 -6.00 3.92 -5.89
C VAL A 165 -5.75 5.38 -5.58
N GLY A 166 -5.68 5.69 -4.30
CA GLY A 166 -5.18 6.96 -3.80
C GLY A 166 -3.67 6.87 -3.62
N LYS A 167 -2.92 7.80 -4.21
CA LYS A 167 -1.52 8.07 -3.85
C LYS A 167 -1.51 9.23 -2.86
N LEU A 168 -0.98 9.01 -1.67
CA LEU A 168 -1.08 9.94 -0.55
C LEU A 168 0.30 10.26 0.06
N THR A 169 0.37 11.35 0.83
CA THR A 169 1.48 11.64 1.76
C THR A 169 0.92 12.09 3.10
N ILE A 170 1.75 12.09 4.13
CA ILE A 170 1.40 12.58 5.47
C ILE A 170 2.29 13.76 5.82
N SER A 171 1.66 14.84 6.30
CA SER A 171 2.33 15.99 6.89
C SER A 171 2.10 15.95 8.40
N VAL A 172 3.18 16.08 9.17
CA VAL A 172 3.15 16.22 10.64
C VAL A 172 3.87 17.51 11.00
N ASP A 173 3.23 18.36 11.80
CA ASP A 173 3.80 19.63 12.22
C ASP A 173 5.22 19.47 12.80
N GLY A 174 6.18 20.20 12.21
CA GLY A 174 7.58 20.14 12.62
C GLY A 174 8.42 19.05 11.93
N LEU A 175 7.82 18.22 11.07
CA LEU A 175 8.52 17.23 10.24
C LEU A 175 8.42 17.60 8.75
N THR A 176 9.29 17.00 7.94
CA THR A 176 9.11 16.96 6.48
C THR A 176 8.04 15.94 6.11
N ASP A 177 7.30 16.18 5.03
CA ASP A 177 6.29 15.24 4.51
C ASP A 177 6.84 13.83 4.28
N SER A 178 5.99 12.84 4.47
CA SER A 178 6.31 11.44 4.19
C SER A 178 6.62 11.18 2.74
N ASP A 179 7.35 10.09 2.49
CA ASP A 179 7.34 9.48 1.17
C ASP A 179 5.91 9.05 0.80
N PRO A 180 5.57 8.97 -0.50
CA PRO A 180 4.24 8.60 -0.89
C PRO A 180 3.90 7.16 -0.51
N TYR A 181 2.68 6.96 -0.01
CA TYR A 181 2.06 5.66 0.19
C TYR A 181 0.77 5.56 -0.63
N TYR A 182 0.19 4.37 -0.66
CA TYR A 182 -0.95 4.05 -1.51
C TYR A 182 -2.07 3.42 -0.69
N MET A 183 -3.30 3.88 -0.95
CA MET A 183 -4.53 3.26 -0.49
C MET A 183 -5.24 2.65 -1.69
N VAL A 184 -5.37 1.32 -1.71
CA VAL A 184 -6.09 0.57 -2.73
C VAL A 184 -7.46 0.22 -2.17
N SER A 185 -8.52 0.84 -2.69
CA SER A 185 -9.87 0.73 -2.15
C SER A 185 -10.81 0.03 -3.11
N LEU A 186 -11.63 -0.88 -2.61
CA LEU A 186 -12.65 -1.59 -3.38
C LEU A 186 -14.04 -1.02 -3.09
N ILE A 187 -14.80 -0.73 -4.14
CA ILE A 187 -16.27 -0.61 -4.09
C ILE A 187 -16.85 -1.83 -4.80
N ALA A 188 -17.65 -2.62 -4.10
CA ALA A 188 -18.24 -3.85 -4.64
C ALA A 188 -19.75 -3.89 -4.44
N ASP A 189 -20.51 -4.09 -5.52
CA ASP A 189 -21.98 -4.18 -5.49
C ASP A 189 -22.48 -5.27 -4.53
N GLY A 190 -21.75 -6.38 -4.42
CA GLY A 190 -22.07 -7.48 -3.49
C GLY A 190 -21.98 -7.09 -2.01
N VAL A 191 -21.27 -6.01 -1.69
CA VAL A 191 -21.17 -5.44 -0.34
C VAL A 191 -22.17 -4.29 -0.20
N THR A 192 -22.12 -3.32 -1.12
CA THR A 192 -22.93 -2.09 -1.05
C THR A 192 -24.43 -2.34 -1.18
N GLY A 193 -24.83 -3.47 -1.79
CA GLY A 193 -26.22 -3.91 -1.92
C GLY A 193 -26.79 -4.66 -0.71
N ILE A 194 -25.98 -4.98 0.31
CA ILE A 194 -26.48 -5.65 1.53
C ILE A 194 -27.31 -4.65 2.33
N ALA A 195 -28.51 -5.01 2.78
CA ALA A 195 -29.41 -4.05 3.45
C ALA A 195 -29.06 -3.83 4.93
N ASP A 196 -28.44 -4.82 5.57
CA ASP A 196 -28.05 -4.78 6.97
C ASP A 196 -26.62 -4.23 7.12
N PRO A 197 -26.41 -3.08 7.79
CA PRO A 197 -25.08 -2.50 7.94
C PRO A 197 -24.07 -3.41 8.64
N ASP A 198 -24.51 -4.23 9.60
CA ASP A 198 -23.58 -5.12 10.32
C ASP A 198 -23.08 -6.22 9.38
N LEU A 199 -23.97 -6.75 8.54
CA LEU A 199 -23.58 -7.71 7.49
C LEU A 199 -22.76 -7.07 6.36
N GLN A 200 -22.90 -5.76 6.12
CA GLN A 200 -22.04 -5.04 5.18
C GLN A 200 -20.59 -5.01 5.70
N VAL A 201 -20.41 -4.68 6.97
CA VAL A 201 -19.09 -4.67 7.63
C VAL A 201 -18.47 -6.05 7.62
N GLU A 202 -19.21 -7.07 8.06
CA GLU A 202 -18.75 -8.48 8.04
C GLU A 202 -18.32 -8.91 6.62
N ALA A 203 -19.08 -8.52 5.59
CA ALA A 203 -18.74 -8.83 4.21
C ALA A 203 -17.47 -8.10 3.75
N ALA A 204 -17.29 -6.83 4.11
CA ALA A 204 -16.11 -6.04 3.76
C ALA A 204 -14.84 -6.60 4.39
N GLU A 205 -14.88 -6.93 5.68
CA GLU A 205 -13.79 -7.59 6.41
C GLU A 205 -13.48 -8.96 5.78
N ALA A 206 -14.49 -9.80 5.58
CA ALA A 206 -14.27 -11.12 4.98
C ALA A 206 -13.62 -11.04 3.58
N ILE A 207 -14.02 -10.08 2.75
CA ILE A 207 -13.40 -9.85 1.44
C ILE A 207 -11.95 -9.38 1.59
N GLY A 208 -11.69 -8.42 2.48
CA GLY A 208 -10.34 -7.95 2.76
C GLY A 208 -9.41 -9.09 3.18
N GLU A 209 -9.86 -9.97 4.08
CA GLU A 209 -9.10 -11.13 4.56
C GLU A 209 -8.79 -12.14 3.47
N LEU A 210 -9.78 -12.46 2.65
CA LEU A 210 -9.59 -13.35 1.51
C LEU A 210 -8.57 -12.78 0.53
N VAL A 211 -8.72 -11.51 0.15
CA VAL A 211 -7.87 -10.83 -0.85
C VAL A 211 -6.43 -10.76 -0.40
N ARG A 212 -6.22 -10.37 0.85
CA ARG A 212 -4.91 -10.36 1.50
C ARG A 212 -4.26 -11.73 1.55
N ASN A 213 -4.97 -12.75 2.04
CA ASN A 213 -4.42 -14.10 2.17
C ASN A 213 -3.99 -14.63 0.80
N TYR A 214 -4.75 -14.28 -0.25
CA TYR A 214 -4.39 -14.60 -1.62
C TYR A 214 -3.20 -13.78 -2.14
N ALA A 215 -3.13 -12.49 -1.84
CA ALA A 215 -2.03 -11.63 -2.26
C ALA A 215 -0.70 -12.06 -1.61
N SER A 216 -0.72 -12.55 -0.36
CA SER A 216 0.48 -13.01 0.34
C SER A 216 1.02 -14.36 -0.14
N ASP A 217 0.13 -15.28 -0.53
CA ASP A 217 0.51 -16.59 -1.09
C ASP A 217 -0.45 -17.01 -2.21
N PRO A 218 -0.30 -16.46 -3.43
CA PRO A 218 -1.23 -16.74 -4.53
C PRO A 218 -1.15 -18.19 -5.05
N ILE A 219 -0.14 -18.96 -4.62
CA ILE A 219 0.03 -20.36 -5.01
C ILE A 219 -0.62 -21.29 -3.97
N GLY A 220 -0.45 -21.01 -2.68
CA GLY A 220 -0.95 -21.83 -1.59
C GLY A 220 -2.33 -21.42 -1.05
N ALA A 221 -2.75 -20.17 -1.22
CA ALA A 221 -4.05 -19.69 -0.78
C ALA A 221 -5.15 -19.94 -1.84
N PRO A 222 -6.39 -20.23 -1.42
CA PRO A 222 -7.51 -20.32 -2.34
C PRO A 222 -7.82 -18.95 -2.96
N ALA A 223 -8.42 -18.95 -4.16
CA ALA A 223 -8.92 -17.73 -4.77
C ALA A 223 -9.89 -16.99 -3.81
N PRO A 224 -9.83 -15.66 -3.72
CA PRO A 224 -10.62 -14.88 -2.78
C PRO A 224 -12.07 -14.76 -3.27
N VAL A 225 -12.87 -15.79 -3.00
CA VAL A 225 -14.27 -15.86 -3.42
C VAL A 225 -15.19 -15.60 -2.24
N TYR A 226 -16.01 -14.55 -2.33
CA TYR A 226 -17.03 -14.20 -1.34
C TYR A 226 -18.40 -14.06 -2.02
N GLY A 227 -19.45 -14.68 -1.47
CA GLY A 227 -20.79 -14.62 -2.07
C GLY A 227 -20.87 -15.17 -3.51
N GLY A 228 -19.91 -15.99 -3.95
CA GLY A 228 -19.80 -16.47 -5.33
C GLY A 228 -19.14 -15.51 -6.32
N VAL A 229 -18.66 -14.35 -5.86
CA VAL A 229 -17.89 -13.38 -6.64
C VAL A 229 -16.40 -13.61 -6.39
N ASP A 230 -15.61 -13.63 -7.46
CA ASP A 230 -14.16 -13.79 -7.41
C ASP A 230 -13.48 -12.41 -7.32
N TYR A 231 -12.77 -12.15 -6.22
CA TYR A 231 -12.04 -10.91 -5.95
C TYR A 231 -10.55 -11.00 -6.31
N THR A 232 -10.12 -12.00 -7.10
CA THR A 232 -8.73 -12.13 -7.56
C THR A 232 -8.27 -10.87 -8.30
N TYR A 233 -9.19 -10.19 -9.00
CA TYR A 233 -8.88 -8.91 -9.65
C TYR A 233 -8.42 -7.85 -8.64
N TYR A 234 -9.05 -7.78 -7.46
CA TYR A 234 -8.68 -6.82 -6.42
C TYR A 234 -7.33 -7.16 -5.81
N ALA A 235 -7.05 -8.44 -5.53
CA ALA A 235 -5.72 -8.87 -5.09
C ALA A 235 -4.63 -8.54 -6.13
N ASN A 236 -4.89 -8.79 -7.42
CA ASN A 236 -3.97 -8.42 -8.49
C ASN A 236 -3.75 -6.89 -8.58
N ALA A 237 -4.75 -6.09 -8.23
CA ALA A 237 -4.63 -4.64 -8.19
C ALA A 237 -3.70 -4.20 -7.05
N VAL A 238 -3.85 -4.79 -5.86
CA VAL A 238 -2.95 -4.53 -4.70
C VAL A 238 -1.51 -4.87 -5.07
N GLU A 239 -1.27 -6.08 -5.61
CA GLU A 239 0.07 -6.52 -6.02
C GLU A 239 0.65 -5.64 -7.14
N HIS A 240 -0.17 -5.22 -8.11
CA HIS A 240 0.29 -4.30 -9.14
C HIS A 240 0.73 -2.95 -8.57
N VAL A 241 0.01 -2.42 -7.56
CA VAL A 241 0.38 -1.17 -6.91
C VAL A 241 1.66 -1.34 -6.09
N ARG A 242 1.85 -2.49 -5.40
CA ARG A 242 3.11 -2.83 -4.71
C ARG A 242 4.29 -2.85 -5.67
N ASP A 243 4.16 -3.47 -6.82
CA ASP A 243 5.18 -3.49 -7.87
C ASP A 243 5.55 -2.07 -8.36
N LEU A 244 4.57 -1.16 -8.43
CA LEU A 244 4.78 0.24 -8.81
C LEU A 244 5.39 1.07 -7.67
N ALA A 245 5.03 0.78 -6.42
CA ALA A 245 5.48 1.49 -5.23
C ALA A 245 6.88 1.05 -4.77
N ALA A 246 7.33 -0.14 -5.17
CA ALA A 246 8.67 -0.63 -4.90
C ALA A 246 9.74 0.31 -5.48
N VAL A 247 10.40 1.07 -4.62
CA VAL A 247 11.57 1.87 -5.00
C VAL A 247 12.67 0.89 -5.41
N PRO A 248 13.24 0.98 -6.63
CA PRO A 248 14.33 0.10 -7.01
C PRO A 248 15.48 0.27 -6.03
N ALA A 249 15.91 -0.81 -5.38
CA ALA A 249 17.01 -0.77 -4.42
C ALA A 249 18.19 -0.01 -5.04
N PRO A 250 18.79 1.00 -4.36
CA PRO A 250 19.87 1.81 -4.91
C PRO A 250 21.03 0.98 -5.48
N GLY A 251 21.25 -0.21 -4.91
CA GLY A 251 22.23 -1.19 -5.38
C GLY A 251 21.96 -1.78 -6.77
N ALA A 252 20.70 -1.92 -7.18
CA ALA A 252 20.35 -2.47 -8.50
C ALA A 252 20.78 -1.52 -9.63
N VAL A 253 20.63 -0.21 -9.42
CA VAL A 253 21.08 0.82 -10.36
C VAL A 253 22.61 0.89 -10.41
N ALA A 254 23.26 0.78 -9.25
CA ALA A 254 24.72 0.71 -9.18
C ALA A 254 25.26 -0.54 -9.91
N LEU A 255 24.71 -1.74 -9.67
CA LEU A 255 25.15 -2.96 -10.36
C LEU A 255 24.95 -2.90 -11.88
N ALA A 256 23.82 -2.35 -12.35
CA ALA A 256 23.59 -2.14 -13.78
C ALA A 256 24.62 -1.17 -14.41
N ALA A 257 24.98 -0.09 -13.71
CA ALA A 257 25.98 0.87 -14.17
C ALA A 257 27.39 0.26 -14.27
N TRP A 258 27.73 -0.68 -13.39
CA TRP A 258 29.04 -1.35 -13.41
C TRP A 258 29.13 -2.48 -14.45
N ALA A 259 28.02 -3.07 -14.87
CA ALA A 259 27.99 -4.09 -15.92
C ALA A 259 28.17 -3.50 -17.35
N ALA A 260 27.71 -2.27 -17.58
CA ALA A 260 27.79 -1.60 -18.88
C ALA A 260 29.22 -1.46 -19.48
N PRO A 261 30.27 -1.05 -18.73
CA PRO A 261 31.62 -0.89 -19.29
C PRO A 261 32.31 -2.22 -19.67
N VAL A 262 31.90 -3.35 -19.09
CA VAL A 262 32.48 -4.67 -19.42
C VAL A 262 32.04 -5.16 -20.79
N LEU A 263 30.80 -4.84 -21.21
CA LEU A 263 30.27 -5.21 -22.53
C LEU A 263 30.83 -4.32 -23.65
N LEU A 264 31.05 -3.03 -23.39
CA LEU A 264 31.61 -2.09 -24.38
C LEU A 264 33.07 -2.39 -24.74
N ARG A 265 33.88 -2.96 -23.83
CA ARG A 265 35.26 -3.35 -24.13
C ARG A 265 35.39 -4.63 -24.98
N ARG A 266 34.35 -5.47 -25.04
CA ARG A 266 34.36 -6.69 -25.86
C ARG A 266 34.10 -6.43 -27.35
N ARG A 267 33.45 -5.31 -27.70
CA ARG A 267 33.07 -4.97 -29.09
C ARG A 267 34.14 -4.23 -29.89
N ARG A 268 35.23 -3.76 -29.27
CA ARG A 268 36.34 -3.05 -29.94
C ARG A 268 37.54 -3.92 -30.30
N ARG A 269 37.42 -5.24 -30.21
CA ARG A 269 38.50 -6.20 -30.57
C ARG A 269 38.09 -7.23 -31.64
N GLY A 270 37.03 -6.93 -32.40
CA GLY A 270 36.68 -7.63 -33.64
C GLY A 270 37.06 -6.78 -34.84
#